data_AF-A0A2N2DTD3-F1
#
_entry.id   AF-A0A2N2DTD3-F1
#
_cell.length_a   1.000
_cell.length_b   1.000
_cell.length_c   1.000
_cell.angle_alpha   90.00
_cell.angle_beta   90.00
_cell.angle_gamma   90.00
#
_symmetry.space_group_name_H-M   'P 1'
#
loop_
_entity.id
_entity.type
_entity.pdbx_description
1 polymer ?
#
loop_
_entity_poly.entity_id
_entity_poly.type
_entity_poly.pdbx_seq_one_letter_code
_entity_poly.pdbx_strand_id
1 'polypeptide(L)'
;MKQLLILSGKGGTGKTTIASAFIKLVDAKAYADCDVDAPNLHLIMSRTREPTRTDYYGLPKAEINLALCTQCDQCRENCRFAAISVDGEYRVDPYSCEGCGVCEAICPADAISLKPAVAGELMLYEEDVVFSTAQLKMGSGTSGMLVTEVKKQMKSAAQDAETAIIDGSPGIGCPVIASLSGVDMVLIVAEPSLSGISDMERIIKTAETFQVKVAVCINKYDTNLENTEKIKEFCQTFKLPFTGTIPYDSDAVKAINSAKSIVDMECAAGRAVRDVFDQTMRLFNQ
;
A
#
# COMPACT_ATOMS: atom_id res chain seq x y z
N MET A 1 -15.22 -6.82 -12.01
CA MET A 1 -15.01 -5.71 -11.07
C MET A 1 -13.99 -4.72 -11.62
N LYS A 2 -14.38 -3.45 -11.82
CA LYS A 2 -13.45 -2.34 -12.09
C LYS A 2 -12.77 -1.89 -10.78
N GLN A 3 -11.52 -1.47 -10.82
CA GLN A 3 -10.73 -1.09 -9.65
C GLN A 3 -10.21 0.35 -9.77
N LEU A 4 -10.60 1.21 -8.83
CA LEU A 4 -10.06 2.54 -8.65
C LEU A 4 -9.05 2.53 -7.51
N LEU A 5 -7.79 2.78 -7.84
CA LEU A 5 -6.71 2.95 -6.88
C LEU A 5 -6.59 4.41 -6.45
N ILE A 6 -6.48 4.66 -5.15
CA ILE A 6 -6.17 5.98 -4.59
C ILE A 6 -4.75 5.91 -4.02
N LEU A 7 -3.87 6.77 -4.51
CA LEU A 7 -2.42 6.65 -4.26
C LEU A 7 -1.79 8.01 -3.94
N SER A 8 -0.70 8.02 -3.17
CA SER A 8 0.07 9.24 -2.90
C SER A 8 1.57 8.99 -2.83
N GLY A 9 2.36 9.99 -3.23
CA GLY A 9 3.82 9.94 -3.25
C GLY A 9 4.49 9.77 -1.88
N LYS A 10 3.82 10.21 -0.82
CA LYS A 10 4.34 10.20 0.55
C LYS A 10 3.25 9.90 1.56
N GLY A 11 3.66 9.53 2.77
CA GLY A 11 2.77 9.42 3.93
C GLY A 11 2.25 10.79 4.38
N GLY A 12 1.05 10.85 4.94
CA GLY A 12 0.46 12.08 5.49
C GLY A 12 -0.22 13.02 4.47
N THR A 13 -0.23 12.68 3.18
CA THR A 13 -0.92 13.45 2.12
C THR A 13 -2.45 13.40 2.23
N GLY A 14 -3.03 12.52 3.05
CA GLY A 14 -4.48 12.36 3.21
C GLY A 14 -5.13 11.37 2.24
N LYS A 15 -4.34 10.46 1.68
CA LYS A 15 -4.77 9.35 0.82
C LYS A 15 -5.90 8.52 1.44
N THR A 16 -5.68 7.96 2.63
CA THR A 16 -6.70 7.18 3.36
C THR A 16 -7.94 8.00 3.68
N THR A 17 -7.79 9.30 3.96
CA THR A 17 -8.92 10.22 4.17
C THR A 17 -9.82 10.27 2.94
N ILE A 18 -9.22 10.47 1.76
CA ILE A 18 -9.95 10.50 0.49
C ILE A 18 -10.48 9.12 0.12
N ALA A 19 -9.70 8.05 0.36
CA ALA A 19 -10.15 6.68 0.09
C ALA A 19 -11.39 6.31 0.91
N SER A 20 -11.39 6.62 2.21
CA SER A 20 -12.57 6.43 3.07
C SER A 20 -13.80 7.20 2.59
N ALA A 21 -13.59 8.42 2.06
CA ALA A 21 -14.67 9.23 1.52
C ALA A 21 -15.23 8.61 0.24
N PHE A 22 -14.36 8.17 -0.68
CA PHE A 22 -14.76 7.51 -1.92
C PHE A 22 -15.53 6.22 -1.65
N ILE A 23 -15.05 5.38 -0.73
CA ILE A 23 -15.72 4.14 -0.31
C ILE A 23 -17.16 4.42 0.12
N LYS A 24 -17.37 5.47 0.94
CA LYS A 24 -18.70 5.85 1.43
C LYS A 24 -19.58 6.48 0.36
N LEU A 25 -19.03 7.37 -0.47
CA LEU A 25 -19.80 8.08 -1.50
C LEU A 25 -20.33 7.16 -2.59
N VAL A 26 -19.58 6.11 -2.94
CA VAL A 26 -20.00 5.10 -3.94
C VAL A 26 -20.71 3.90 -3.32
N ASP A 27 -20.86 3.85 -2.00
CA ASP A 27 -21.35 2.67 -1.26
C ASP A 27 -20.64 1.37 -1.70
N ALA A 28 -19.30 1.42 -1.72
CA ALA A 28 -18.48 0.35 -2.30
C ALA A 28 -18.72 -0.99 -1.59
N LYS A 29 -19.05 -2.03 -2.38
CA LYS A 29 -19.19 -3.42 -1.88
C LYS A 29 -17.85 -4.16 -1.77
N ALA A 30 -16.79 -3.59 -2.32
CA ALA A 30 -15.44 -4.11 -2.22
C ALA A 30 -14.43 -2.97 -2.02
N TYR A 31 -13.54 -3.13 -1.05
CA TYR A 31 -12.38 -2.25 -0.91
C TYR A 31 -11.20 -2.93 -0.23
N ALA A 32 -10.03 -2.34 -0.38
CA ALA A 32 -8.80 -2.86 0.18
C ALA A 32 -7.94 -1.75 0.81
N ASP A 33 -7.25 -2.09 1.89
CA ASP A 33 -6.17 -1.29 2.47
C ASP A 33 -4.82 -1.94 2.13
N CYS A 34 -4.12 -1.34 1.18
CA CYS A 34 -2.81 -1.76 0.71
C CYS A 34 -1.67 -1.04 1.44
N ASP A 35 -1.94 -0.23 2.47
CA ASP A 35 -0.89 0.29 3.36
C ASP A 35 -0.53 -0.74 4.43
N VAL A 36 0.06 -1.86 4.01
CA VAL A 36 0.29 -3.04 4.86
C VAL A 36 1.34 -2.85 5.95
N ASP A 37 2.15 -1.79 5.84
CA ASP A 37 3.16 -1.43 6.83
C ASP A 37 2.53 -0.68 8.01
N ALA A 38 1.47 0.10 7.76
CA ALA A 38 0.75 0.87 8.77
C ALA A 38 -0.76 0.96 8.44
N PRO A 39 -1.49 -0.17 8.40
CA PRO A 39 -2.87 -0.20 7.95
C PRO A 39 -3.75 0.58 8.92
N ASN A 40 -4.60 1.45 8.39
CA ASN A 40 -5.42 2.37 9.20
C ASN A 40 -6.84 2.55 8.66
N LEU A 41 -7.17 2.03 7.49
CA LEU A 41 -8.51 2.19 6.91
C LEU A 41 -9.59 1.50 7.77
N HIS A 42 -9.22 0.38 8.40
CA HIS A 42 -10.10 -0.38 9.31
C HIS A 42 -10.57 0.44 10.52
N LEU A 43 -9.81 1.47 10.93
CA LEU A 43 -10.18 2.37 12.02
C LEU A 43 -11.33 3.32 11.64
N ILE A 44 -11.47 3.64 10.35
CA ILE A 44 -12.47 4.57 9.82
C ILE A 44 -13.73 3.80 9.37
N MET A 45 -13.56 2.59 8.86
CA MET A 45 -14.64 1.79 8.27
C MET A 45 -15.44 0.97 9.29
N SER A 46 -15.46 1.40 10.57
CA SER A 46 -16.13 0.78 11.74
C SER A 46 -16.75 -0.60 11.48
N ARG A 47 -16.00 -1.66 11.78
CA ARG A 47 -16.48 -3.05 11.65
C ARG A 47 -16.90 -3.60 13.01
N THR A 48 -17.98 -4.37 13.03
CA THR A 48 -18.54 -4.97 14.26
C THR A 48 -18.06 -6.41 14.49
N ARG A 49 -17.55 -7.07 13.45
CA ARG A 49 -17.04 -8.44 13.51
C ARG A 49 -15.54 -8.49 13.30
N GLU A 50 -14.91 -9.51 13.90
CA GLU A 50 -13.50 -9.82 13.68
C GLU A 50 -13.27 -10.38 12.27
N PRO A 51 -12.12 -10.08 11.64
CA PRO A 51 -11.77 -10.64 10.35
C PRO A 51 -11.37 -12.12 10.47
N THR A 52 -11.48 -12.84 9.36
CA THR A 52 -10.71 -14.07 9.19
C THR A 52 -9.24 -13.72 9.03
N ARG A 53 -8.39 -14.34 9.84
CA ARG A 53 -6.94 -14.12 9.86
C ARG A 53 -6.21 -15.33 9.28
N THR A 54 -5.22 -15.07 8.43
CA THR A 54 -4.34 -16.11 7.89
C THR A 54 -2.91 -15.61 7.85
N ASP A 55 -1.96 -16.47 8.23
CA ASP A 55 -0.54 -16.16 8.15
C ASP A 55 -0.14 -15.84 6.71
N TYR A 56 0.60 -14.75 6.55
CA TYR A 56 1.29 -14.44 5.30
C TYR A 56 2.73 -14.90 5.39
N TYR A 57 3.11 -15.80 4.49
CA TYR A 57 4.46 -16.30 4.36
C TYR A 57 5.22 -15.47 3.31
N GLY A 58 6.27 -14.78 3.76
CA GLY A 58 7.14 -13.98 2.90
C GLY A 58 8.28 -14.82 2.31
N LEU A 59 9.45 -14.21 2.16
CA LEU A 59 10.66 -14.94 1.80
C LEU A 59 11.05 -15.90 2.94
N PRO A 60 11.51 -17.13 2.62
CA PRO A 60 11.94 -18.08 3.63
C PRO A 60 13.19 -17.58 4.37
N LYS A 61 13.49 -18.17 5.53
CA LYS A 61 14.67 -17.84 6.33
C LYS A 61 15.59 -19.05 6.41
N ALA A 62 16.89 -18.80 6.34
CA ALA A 62 17.89 -19.87 6.46
C ALA A 62 17.94 -20.38 7.91
N GLU A 63 18.04 -21.69 8.06
CA GLU A 63 18.26 -22.38 9.33
C GLU A 63 19.47 -23.31 9.19
N ILE A 64 20.36 -23.32 10.18
CA ILE A 64 21.59 -24.12 10.18
C ILE A 64 21.41 -25.29 11.15
N ASN A 65 21.49 -26.51 10.63
CA ASN A 65 21.56 -27.73 11.41
C ASN A 65 22.98 -27.93 11.96
N LEU A 66 23.15 -27.64 13.24
CA LEU A 66 24.44 -27.73 13.92
C LEU A 66 25.00 -29.16 13.99
N ALA A 67 24.17 -30.19 13.89
CA ALA A 67 24.63 -31.58 13.87
C ALA A 67 25.32 -31.98 12.55
N LEU A 68 25.00 -31.28 11.45
CA LEU A 68 25.62 -31.50 10.14
C LEU A 68 26.71 -30.47 9.83
N CYS A 69 26.69 -29.32 10.50
CA CYS A 69 27.58 -28.22 10.21
C CYS A 69 29.06 -28.58 10.46
N THR A 70 29.88 -28.50 9.42
CA THR A 70 31.33 -28.74 9.49
C THR A 70 32.14 -27.48 9.84
N GLN A 71 31.47 -26.36 10.15
CA GLN A 71 32.10 -25.08 10.50
C GLN A 71 33.08 -24.54 9.44
N CYS A 72 32.81 -24.79 8.15
CA CYS A 72 33.67 -24.38 7.04
C CYS A 72 33.58 -22.89 6.65
N ASP A 73 32.77 -22.10 7.35
CA ASP A 73 32.55 -20.64 7.18
C ASP A 73 31.98 -20.12 5.85
N GLN A 74 31.89 -20.96 4.81
CA GLN A 74 31.45 -20.53 3.46
C GLN A 74 30.10 -19.79 3.46
N CYS A 75 29.13 -20.23 4.28
CA CYS A 75 27.82 -19.59 4.39
C CYS A 75 27.91 -18.13 4.83
N ARG A 76 28.79 -17.81 5.78
CA ARG A 76 28.99 -16.47 6.32
C ARG A 76 29.74 -15.58 5.33
N GLU A 77 30.82 -16.09 4.75
CA GLU A 77 31.65 -15.34 3.79
C GLU A 77 30.86 -14.89 2.55
N ASN A 78 29.89 -15.69 2.11
CA ASN A 78 29.05 -15.40 0.95
C ASN A 78 27.72 -14.73 1.31
N CYS A 79 27.47 -14.46 2.59
CA CYS A 79 26.25 -13.77 3.01
C CYS A 79 26.40 -12.26 2.77
N ARG A 80 25.89 -11.77 1.64
CA ARG A 80 25.86 -10.33 1.29
C ARG A 80 25.17 -9.46 2.36
N PHE A 81 24.26 -10.03 3.13
CA PHE A 81 23.45 -9.33 4.12
C PHE A 81 24.03 -9.39 5.55
N ALA A 82 25.20 -10.03 5.72
CA ALA A 82 25.82 -10.24 7.03
C ALA A 82 24.87 -10.88 8.07
N ALA A 83 23.94 -11.73 7.60
CA ALA A 83 22.90 -12.34 8.42
C ALA A 83 23.38 -13.56 9.21
N ILE A 84 24.65 -13.95 9.10
CA ILE A 84 25.21 -15.12 9.79
C ILE A 84 26.31 -14.66 10.73
N SER A 85 26.17 -14.98 12.02
CA SER A 85 27.15 -14.67 13.05
C SER A 85 27.80 -15.96 13.58
N VAL A 86 28.98 -15.79 14.19
CA VAL A 86 29.75 -16.87 14.82
C VAL A 86 30.07 -16.43 16.24
N ASP A 87 29.40 -17.06 17.20
CA ASP A 87 29.68 -16.93 18.64
C ASP A 87 29.60 -18.33 19.26
N GLY A 88 30.72 -19.06 19.17
CA GLY A 88 30.79 -20.49 19.44
C GLY A 88 30.15 -21.37 18.34
N GLU A 89 28.99 -20.97 17.82
CA GLU A 89 28.22 -21.68 16.79
C GLU A 89 27.77 -20.73 15.68
N TYR A 90 27.48 -21.28 14.50
CA TYR A 90 26.90 -20.55 13.38
C TYR A 90 25.42 -20.29 13.61
N ARG A 91 25.00 -19.03 13.59
CA ARG A 91 23.60 -18.62 13.79
C ARG A 91 23.16 -17.65 12.72
N VAL A 92 21.95 -17.84 12.22
CA VAL A 92 21.30 -16.91 11.29
C VAL A 92 20.50 -15.90 12.11
N ASP A 93 20.73 -14.61 11.88
CA ASP A 93 19.82 -13.55 12.29
C ASP A 93 18.64 -13.49 11.30
N PRO A 94 17.41 -13.84 11.71
CA PRO A 94 16.26 -13.85 10.82
C PRO A 94 15.86 -12.44 10.33
N TYR A 95 16.24 -11.37 11.03
CA TYR A 95 15.91 -10.00 10.60
C TYR A 95 16.81 -9.53 9.46
N SER A 96 18.10 -9.85 9.51
CA SER A 96 19.06 -9.53 8.44
C SER A 96 19.01 -10.52 7.26
N CYS A 97 18.42 -11.70 7.44
CA CYS A 97 18.36 -12.74 6.40
C CYS A 97 17.33 -12.41 5.32
N GLU A 98 17.75 -12.09 4.10
CA GLU A 98 16.84 -11.85 2.96
C GLU A 98 16.30 -13.13 2.30
N GLY A 99 16.65 -14.32 2.79
CA GLY A 99 16.12 -15.57 2.24
C GLY A 99 16.60 -15.93 0.83
N CYS A 100 17.73 -15.38 0.38
CA CYS A 100 18.22 -15.55 -1.00
C CYS A 100 18.72 -16.97 -1.35
N GLY A 101 18.92 -17.85 -0.36
CA GLY A 101 19.35 -19.24 -0.56
C GLY A 101 20.82 -19.46 -0.90
N VAL A 102 21.65 -18.42 -1.00
CA VAL A 102 23.07 -18.57 -1.33
C VAL A 102 23.79 -19.48 -0.33
N CYS A 103 23.50 -19.34 0.97
CA CYS A 103 24.12 -20.16 2.02
C CYS A 103 23.72 -21.64 1.95
N GLU A 104 22.48 -21.96 1.57
CA GLU A 104 22.01 -23.33 1.33
C GLU A 104 22.75 -23.93 0.13
N ALA A 105 22.82 -23.20 -0.99
CA ALA A 105 23.42 -23.68 -2.23
C ALA A 105 24.93 -23.97 -2.13
N ILE A 106 25.67 -23.27 -1.27
CA ILE A 106 27.13 -23.44 -1.13
C ILE A 106 27.54 -24.35 0.03
N CYS A 107 26.61 -24.77 0.89
CA CYS A 107 26.97 -25.54 2.07
C CYS A 107 27.43 -26.95 1.67
N PRO A 108 28.72 -27.32 1.83
CA PRO A 108 29.21 -28.62 1.39
C PRO A 108 28.73 -29.79 2.26
N ALA A 109 28.10 -29.50 3.40
CA ALA A 109 27.59 -30.48 4.35
C ALA A 109 26.06 -30.58 4.33
N ASP A 110 25.39 -29.87 3.39
CA ASP A 110 23.92 -29.77 3.32
C ASP A 110 23.27 -29.41 4.67
N ALA A 111 24.00 -28.63 5.48
CA ALA A 111 23.62 -28.29 6.84
C ALA A 111 22.64 -27.12 6.91
N ILE A 112 22.38 -26.42 5.81
CA ILE A 112 21.55 -25.22 5.77
C ILE A 112 20.30 -25.51 4.97
N SER A 113 19.14 -25.10 5.47
CA SER A 113 17.88 -25.18 4.72
C SER A 113 17.07 -23.90 4.81
N LEU A 114 16.36 -23.55 3.75
CA LEU A 114 15.38 -22.46 3.75
C LEU A 114 14.04 -22.93 4.34
N LYS A 115 13.60 -22.30 5.42
CA LYS A 115 12.30 -22.59 6.06
C LYS A 115 11.27 -21.50 5.75
N PRO A 116 9.99 -21.88 5.53
CA PRO A 116 8.90 -20.91 5.47
C PRO A 116 8.89 -20.02 6.71
N ALA A 117 8.72 -18.71 6.51
CA ALA A 117 8.72 -17.73 7.59
C ALA A 117 7.48 -16.84 7.49
N VAL A 118 6.74 -16.74 8.59
CA VAL A 118 5.61 -15.82 8.71
C VAL A 118 6.15 -14.39 8.72
N ALA A 119 5.78 -13.63 7.70
CA ALA A 119 6.20 -12.25 7.48
C ALA A 119 5.09 -11.24 7.75
N GLY A 120 3.86 -11.70 8.00
CA GLY A 120 2.72 -10.84 8.31
C GLY A 120 1.44 -11.65 8.47
N GLU A 121 0.32 -10.93 8.50
CA GLU A 121 -1.02 -11.49 8.60
C GLU A 121 -1.93 -10.85 7.55
N LEU A 122 -2.70 -11.67 6.85
CA LEU A 122 -3.80 -11.26 5.99
C LEU A 122 -5.11 -11.27 6.79
N MET A 123 -5.94 -10.25 6.59
CA MET A 123 -7.21 -10.06 7.28
C MET A 123 -8.34 -9.87 6.27
N LEU A 124 -9.36 -10.72 6.32
CA LEU A 124 -10.55 -10.65 5.47
C LEU A 124 -11.81 -10.37 6.29
N TYR A 125 -12.53 -9.31 5.93
CA TYR A 125 -13.91 -9.10 6.36
C TYR A 125 -14.82 -9.42 5.18
N GLU A 126 -15.55 -10.53 5.27
CA GLU A 126 -16.44 -11.03 4.23
C GLU A 126 -17.86 -11.13 4.77
N GLU A 127 -18.61 -10.04 4.58
CA GLU A 127 -20.03 -9.94 4.93
C GLU A 127 -20.77 -9.35 3.72
N ASP A 128 -21.73 -8.45 3.92
CA ASP A 128 -22.39 -7.68 2.86
C ASP A 128 -21.42 -6.78 2.07
N VAL A 129 -20.25 -6.49 2.67
CA VAL A 129 -19.20 -5.66 2.08
C VAL A 129 -17.83 -6.29 2.35
N VAL A 130 -17.13 -6.62 1.27
CA VAL A 130 -15.78 -7.21 1.32
C VAL A 130 -14.74 -6.13 1.63
N PHE A 131 -13.98 -6.36 2.68
CA PHE A 131 -12.79 -5.56 3.00
C PHE A 131 -11.57 -6.44 3.21
N SER A 132 -10.54 -6.19 2.42
CA SER A 132 -9.26 -6.89 2.52
C SER A 132 -8.18 -5.95 3.05
N THR A 133 -7.43 -6.40 4.05
CA THR A 133 -6.26 -5.69 4.55
C THR A 133 -5.22 -6.69 5.02
N ALA A 134 -4.03 -6.21 5.35
CA ALA A 134 -2.98 -7.02 5.92
C ALA A 134 -2.08 -6.16 6.80
N GLN A 135 -1.34 -6.84 7.66
CA GLN A 135 -0.31 -6.21 8.47
C GLN A 135 1.00 -6.98 8.32
N LEU A 136 2.04 -6.27 7.90
CA LEU A 136 3.38 -6.85 7.83
C LEU A 136 4.02 -6.87 9.21
N LYS A 137 4.75 -7.93 9.52
CA LYS A 137 5.55 -8.01 10.74
C LYS A 137 6.78 -7.12 10.60
N MET A 138 7.05 -6.32 11.63
CA MET A 138 8.19 -5.42 11.70
C MET A 138 9.50 -6.13 11.31
N GLY A 139 10.27 -5.51 10.42
CA GLY A 139 11.53 -6.05 9.91
C GLY A 139 11.40 -7.02 8.73
N SER A 140 10.19 -7.23 8.19
CA SER A 140 10.00 -8.06 6.98
C SER A 140 10.09 -7.19 5.71
N GLY A 141 10.83 -7.66 4.69
CA GLY A 141 11.12 -6.88 3.46
C GLY A 141 10.17 -7.11 2.26
N THR A 142 8.92 -7.53 2.48
CA THR A 142 8.04 -8.05 1.41
C THR A 142 6.69 -7.35 1.26
N SER A 143 6.61 -6.06 1.63
CA SER A 143 5.36 -5.29 1.60
C SER A 143 4.66 -5.33 0.22
N GLY A 144 5.39 -5.31 -0.89
CA GLY A 144 4.81 -5.39 -2.24
C GLY A 144 4.14 -6.74 -2.58
N MET A 145 4.73 -7.85 -2.13
CA MET A 145 4.11 -9.17 -2.29
C MET A 145 2.85 -9.29 -1.43
N LEU A 146 2.88 -8.76 -0.20
CA LEU A 146 1.71 -8.73 0.68
C LEU A 146 0.56 -7.89 0.10
N VAL A 147 0.87 -6.72 -0.49
CA VAL A 147 -0.13 -5.90 -1.22
C VAL A 147 -0.79 -6.68 -2.37
N THR A 148 -0.02 -7.51 -3.07
CA THR A 148 -0.55 -8.36 -4.15
C THR A 148 -1.55 -9.37 -3.60
N GLU A 149 -1.24 -10.01 -2.46
CA GLU A 149 -2.16 -10.95 -1.82
C GLU A 149 -3.41 -10.26 -1.26
N VAL A 150 -3.31 -9.06 -0.69
CA VAL A 150 -4.48 -8.25 -0.29
C VAL A 150 -5.43 -8.03 -1.47
N LYS A 151 -4.90 -7.60 -2.63
CA LYS A 151 -5.73 -7.37 -3.82
C LYS A 151 -6.35 -8.65 -4.35
N LYS A 152 -5.63 -9.76 -4.32
CA LYS A 152 -6.11 -11.07 -4.76
C LYS A 152 -7.20 -11.61 -3.84
N GLN A 153 -7.03 -11.48 -2.53
CA GLN A 153 -8.00 -11.86 -1.52
C GLN A 153 -9.31 -11.07 -1.70
N MET A 154 -9.22 -9.74 -1.86
CA MET A 154 -10.38 -8.91 -2.19
C MET A 154 -11.09 -9.37 -3.47
N LYS A 155 -10.34 -9.57 -4.58
CA LYS A 155 -10.91 -10.02 -5.86
C LYS A 155 -11.60 -11.38 -5.75
N SER A 156 -11.06 -12.28 -4.93
CA SER A 156 -11.58 -13.64 -4.79
C SER A 156 -12.88 -13.68 -3.98
N ALA A 157 -12.99 -12.84 -2.94
CA ALA A 157 -14.16 -12.74 -2.08
C ALA A 157 -15.27 -11.86 -2.69
N ALA A 158 -14.92 -10.82 -3.45
CA ALA A 158 -15.88 -9.86 -4.00
C ALA A 158 -16.29 -10.16 -5.46
N GLN A 159 -16.77 -11.38 -5.74
CA GLN A 159 -17.08 -11.80 -7.12
C GLN A 159 -18.22 -11.00 -7.76
N ASP A 160 -19.21 -10.61 -6.96
CA ASP A 160 -20.40 -9.88 -7.41
C ASP A 160 -20.23 -8.35 -7.39
N ALA A 161 -19.09 -7.84 -6.92
CA ALA A 161 -18.86 -6.39 -6.87
C ALA A 161 -18.53 -5.82 -8.25
N GLU A 162 -19.26 -4.79 -8.66
CA GLU A 162 -18.98 -4.09 -9.91
C GLU A 162 -17.72 -3.21 -9.81
N THR A 163 -17.53 -2.56 -8.66
CA THR A 163 -16.46 -1.59 -8.41
C THR A 163 -15.75 -1.88 -7.09
N ALA A 164 -14.42 -1.75 -7.08
CA ALA A 164 -13.59 -1.72 -5.89
C ALA A 164 -12.83 -0.41 -5.73
N ILE A 165 -12.73 0.07 -4.49
CA ILE A 165 -11.84 1.18 -4.10
C ILE A 165 -10.63 0.62 -3.37
N ILE A 166 -9.43 0.96 -3.82
CA ILE A 166 -8.18 0.49 -3.20
C ILE A 166 -7.46 1.68 -2.59
N ASP A 167 -7.25 1.65 -1.28
CA ASP A 167 -6.36 2.58 -0.59
C ASP A 167 -4.92 2.09 -0.76
N GLY A 168 -4.15 2.69 -1.68
CA GLY A 168 -2.81 2.25 -2.04
C GLY A 168 -1.76 2.50 -0.96
N SER A 169 -0.55 1.97 -1.12
CA SER A 169 0.57 2.33 -0.22
C SER A 169 1.15 3.70 -0.57
N PRO A 170 1.64 4.49 0.40
CA PRO A 170 2.41 5.69 0.09
C PRO A 170 3.77 5.35 -0.52
N GLY A 171 4.42 6.32 -1.16
CA GLY A 171 5.81 6.20 -1.60
C GLY A 171 5.95 6.01 -3.11
N ILE A 172 7.06 5.38 -3.49
CA ILE A 172 7.43 5.10 -4.90
C ILE A 172 8.04 3.70 -5.08
N GLY A 173 7.89 2.81 -4.08
CA GLY A 173 8.56 1.51 -4.02
C GLY A 173 7.72 0.33 -4.56
N CYS A 174 8.16 -0.90 -4.25
CA CYS A 174 7.46 -2.13 -4.63
C CYS A 174 5.96 -2.17 -4.23
N PRO A 175 5.53 -1.63 -3.07
CA PRO A 175 4.11 -1.59 -2.70
C PRO A 175 3.25 -0.75 -3.66
N VAL A 176 3.81 0.33 -4.21
CA VAL A 176 3.15 1.17 -5.22
C VAL A 176 2.99 0.43 -6.53
N ILE A 177 4.04 -0.29 -6.96
CA ILE A 177 4.00 -1.12 -8.17
C ILE A 177 2.93 -2.22 -8.03
N ALA A 178 2.90 -2.91 -6.89
CA ALA A 178 1.89 -3.93 -6.62
C ALA A 178 0.46 -3.33 -6.57
N SER A 179 0.32 -2.14 -5.99
CA SER A 179 -0.94 -1.40 -5.95
C SER A 179 -1.44 -1.02 -7.35
N LEU A 180 -0.56 -0.56 -8.23
CA LEU A 180 -0.88 -0.20 -9.63
C LEU A 180 -1.16 -1.42 -10.52
N SER A 181 -0.55 -2.57 -10.26
CA SER A 181 -0.67 -3.74 -11.12
C SER A 181 -2.12 -4.22 -11.27
N GLY A 182 -2.68 -4.17 -12.48
CA GLY A 182 -4.02 -4.70 -12.78
C GLY A 182 -5.18 -3.92 -12.17
N VAL A 183 -5.03 -2.61 -11.95
CA VAL A 183 -6.13 -1.67 -11.67
C VAL A 183 -6.51 -0.90 -12.93
N ASP A 184 -7.76 -0.45 -13.04
CA ASP A 184 -8.26 0.23 -14.23
C ASP A 184 -7.90 1.72 -14.25
N MET A 185 -7.88 2.34 -13.07
CA MET A 185 -7.57 3.77 -12.92
C MET A 185 -6.89 4.04 -11.58
N VAL A 186 -6.00 5.04 -11.57
CA VAL A 186 -5.40 5.59 -10.37
C VAL A 186 -5.76 7.07 -10.23
N LEU A 187 -6.29 7.43 -9.06
CA LEU A 187 -6.37 8.81 -8.57
C LEU A 187 -5.15 9.09 -7.71
N ILE A 188 -4.28 9.98 -8.18
CA ILE A 188 -3.10 10.42 -7.45
C ILE A 188 -3.48 11.63 -6.60
N VAL A 189 -3.32 11.48 -5.28
CA VAL A 189 -3.49 12.54 -4.31
C VAL A 189 -2.14 13.23 -4.11
N ALA A 190 -2.02 14.44 -4.64
CA ALA A 190 -0.86 15.31 -4.47
C ALA A 190 -1.03 16.26 -3.29
N GLU A 191 0.08 16.73 -2.72
CA GLU A 191 0.13 17.81 -1.72
C GLU A 191 1.16 18.85 -2.19
N PRO A 192 0.92 20.17 -2.03
CA PRO A 192 1.76 21.23 -2.60
C PRO A 192 3.09 21.44 -1.86
N SER A 193 3.89 20.39 -1.81
CA SER A 193 5.24 20.35 -1.25
C SER A 193 6.22 19.87 -2.33
N LEU A 194 7.49 20.29 -2.24
CA LEU A 194 8.50 19.91 -3.24
C LEU A 194 8.66 18.38 -3.35
N SER A 195 8.68 17.67 -2.22
CA SER A 195 8.70 16.21 -2.20
C SER A 195 7.41 15.62 -2.79
N GLY A 196 6.24 16.15 -2.41
CA GLY A 196 4.95 15.70 -2.94
C GLY A 196 4.86 15.82 -4.47
N ILE A 197 5.40 16.89 -5.05
CA ILE A 197 5.48 17.08 -6.51
C ILE A 197 6.42 16.03 -7.12
N SER A 198 7.65 15.90 -6.60
CA SER A 198 8.63 14.94 -7.14
C SER A 198 8.14 13.50 -7.08
N ASP A 199 7.50 13.10 -5.98
CA ASP A 199 6.97 11.75 -5.82
C ASP A 199 5.73 11.53 -6.71
N MET A 200 4.86 12.53 -6.85
CA MET A 200 3.74 12.50 -7.80
C MET A 200 4.23 12.24 -9.23
N GLU A 201 5.24 12.97 -9.70
CA GLU A 201 5.83 12.77 -11.03
C GLU A 201 6.35 11.34 -11.25
N ARG A 202 6.98 10.75 -10.22
CA ARG A 202 7.49 9.37 -10.28
C ARG A 202 6.36 8.34 -10.32
N ILE A 203 5.31 8.56 -9.53
CA ILE A 203 4.11 7.70 -9.57
C ILE A 203 3.45 7.77 -10.94
N ILE A 204 3.28 8.96 -11.52
CA ILE A 204 2.68 9.13 -12.85
C ILE A 204 3.45 8.32 -13.90
N LYS A 205 4.78 8.46 -13.94
CA LYS A 205 5.64 7.68 -14.85
C LYS A 205 5.52 6.17 -14.64
N THR A 206 5.38 5.74 -13.38
CA THR A 206 5.17 4.33 -13.05
C THR A 206 3.81 3.87 -13.56
N ALA A 207 2.73 4.63 -13.31
CA ALA A 207 1.38 4.31 -13.78
C ALA A 207 1.29 4.26 -15.31
N GLU A 208 1.98 5.16 -16.02
CA GLU A 208 2.11 5.14 -17.48
C GLU A 208 2.77 3.85 -17.99
N THR A 209 3.81 3.37 -17.30
CA THR A 209 4.47 2.10 -17.65
C THR A 209 3.50 0.91 -17.55
N PHE A 210 2.57 0.96 -16.59
CA PHE A 210 1.50 -0.04 -16.42
C PHE A 210 0.26 0.25 -17.27
N GLN A 211 0.28 1.32 -18.10
CA GLN A 211 -0.84 1.76 -18.94
C GLN A 211 -2.14 1.98 -18.15
N VAL A 212 -2.01 2.38 -16.88
CA VAL A 212 -3.15 2.66 -16.01
C VAL A 212 -3.67 4.07 -16.31
N LYS A 213 -4.99 4.23 -16.37
CA LYS A 213 -5.61 5.55 -16.53
C LYS A 213 -5.29 6.42 -15.30
N VAL A 214 -4.71 7.60 -15.49
CA VAL A 214 -4.31 8.49 -14.40
C VAL A 214 -5.26 9.67 -14.27
N ALA A 215 -5.59 10.05 -13.05
CA ALA A 215 -6.12 11.37 -12.71
C ALA A 215 -5.42 11.92 -11.47
N VAL A 216 -5.45 13.23 -11.29
CA VAL A 216 -4.80 13.92 -10.17
C VAL A 216 -5.80 14.79 -9.42
N CYS A 217 -5.73 14.78 -8.09
CA CYS A 217 -6.33 15.80 -7.23
C CYS A 217 -5.25 16.38 -6.30
N ILE A 218 -5.45 17.61 -5.83
CA ILE A 218 -4.54 18.23 -4.85
C ILE A 218 -5.27 18.30 -3.51
N ASN A 219 -4.72 17.63 -2.50
CA ASN A 219 -5.15 17.79 -1.11
C ASN A 219 -4.33 18.87 -0.40
N LYS A 220 -4.95 19.56 0.56
CA LYS A 220 -4.37 20.68 1.30
C LYS A 220 -3.78 21.77 0.39
N TYR A 221 -4.49 22.09 -0.69
CA TYR A 221 -3.97 22.95 -1.77
C TYR A 221 -3.54 24.36 -1.29
N ASP A 222 -4.17 24.85 -0.23
CA ASP A 222 -3.97 26.16 0.37
C ASP A 222 -2.75 26.23 1.29
N THR A 223 -2.10 25.11 1.59
CA THR A 223 -0.84 25.11 2.38
C THR A 223 0.33 25.75 1.63
N ASN A 224 0.31 25.74 0.29
CA ASN A 224 1.24 26.48 -0.55
C ASN A 224 0.63 26.69 -1.95
N LEU A 225 0.11 27.89 -2.22
CA LEU A 225 -0.57 28.20 -3.47
C LEU A 225 0.38 28.17 -4.68
N GLU A 226 1.63 28.58 -4.53
CA GLU A 226 2.63 28.57 -5.60
C GLU A 226 2.88 27.13 -6.10
N ASN A 227 3.09 26.19 -5.18
CA ASN A 227 3.27 24.79 -5.52
C ASN A 227 1.98 24.12 -6.03
N THR A 228 0.82 24.57 -5.57
CA THR A 228 -0.47 24.13 -6.13
C THR A 228 -0.59 24.49 -7.60
N GLU A 229 -0.21 25.72 -7.98
CA GLU A 229 -0.21 26.11 -9.39
C GLU A 229 0.81 25.30 -10.21
N LYS A 230 2.01 25.00 -9.67
CA LYS A 230 2.97 24.09 -10.34
C LYS A 230 2.38 22.71 -10.62
N ILE A 231 1.61 22.14 -9.69
CA ILE A 231 0.95 20.83 -9.91
C ILE A 231 -0.11 20.95 -11.02
N LYS A 232 -0.89 22.03 -11.04
CA LYS A 232 -1.90 22.26 -12.09
C LYS A 232 -1.25 22.45 -13.46
N GLU A 233 -0.19 23.25 -13.55
CA GLU A 233 0.60 23.46 -14.77
C GLU A 233 1.20 22.15 -15.28
N PHE A 234 1.72 21.31 -14.36
CA PHE A 234 2.17 19.97 -14.71
C PHE A 234 1.03 19.13 -15.32
N CYS A 235 -0.14 19.10 -14.66
CA CYS A 235 -1.30 18.35 -15.18
C CYS A 235 -1.73 18.86 -16.57
N GLN A 236 -1.73 20.17 -16.79
CA GLN A 236 -2.06 20.75 -18.10
C GLN A 236 -1.03 20.38 -19.17
N THR A 237 0.26 20.50 -18.85
CA THR A 237 1.37 20.22 -19.77
C THR A 237 1.35 18.76 -20.24
N PHE A 238 1.12 17.83 -19.31
CA PHE A 238 1.06 16.40 -19.59
C PHE A 238 -0.35 15.88 -19.94
N LYS A 239 -1.33 16.79 -20.08
CA LYS A 239 -2.74 16.47 -20.39
C LYS A 239 -3.35 15.44 -19.43
N LEU A 240 -2.96 15.50 -18.17
CA LEU A 240 -3.48 14.64 -17.11
C LEU A 240 -4.83 15.16 -16.63
N PRO A 241 -5.87 14.31 -16.54
CA PRO A 241 -7.14 14.69 -15.96
C PRO A 241 -6.99 15.22 -14.53
N PHE A 242 -7.39 16.48 -14.34
CA PHE A 242 -7.40 17.14 -13.03
C PHE A 242 -8.82 17.10 -12.45
N THR A 243 -8.98 16.52 -11.28
CA THR A 243 -10.31 16.23 -10.68
C THR A 243 -10.73 17.26 -9.63
N GLY A 244 -9.79 18.06 -9.10
CA GLY A 244 -10.09 19.17 -8.21
C GLY A 244 -9.08 19.38 -7.09
N THR A 245 -9.44 20.27 -6.17
CA THR A 245 -8.63 20.67 -5.01
C THR A 245 -9.43 20.51 -3.71
N ILE A 246 -8.78 20.04 -2.65
CA ILE A 246 -9.37 19.90 -1.31
C ILE A 246 -8.57 20.80 -0.35
N PRO A 247 -9.21 21.71 0.40
CA PRO A 247 -8.51 22.61 1.31
C PRO A 247 -7.93 21.86 2.52
N TYR A 248 -6.93 22.45 3.16
CA TYR A 248 -6.52 22.03 4.48
C TYR A 248 -7.67 22.26 5.46
N ASP A 249 -8.02 21.22 6.19
CA ASP A 249 -9.17 21.25 7.10
C ASP A 249 -8.82 20.53 8.40
N SER A 250 -8.80 21.28 9.50
CA SER A 250 -8.54 20.70 10.83
C SER A 250 -9.66 19.75 11.29
N ASP A 251 -10.89 19.91 10.78
CA ASP A 251 -11.99 19.04 11.11
C ASP A 251 -11.86 17.67 10.42
N ALA A 252 -11.10 17.59 9.32
CA ALA A 252 -10.78 16.29 8.72
C ALA A 252 -9.98 15.40 9.67
N VAL A 253 -9.05 15.99 10.43
CA VAL A 253 -8.27 15.25 11.45
C VAL A 253 -9.20 14.78 12.58
N LYS A 254 -10.14 15.63 13.02
CA LYS A 254 -11.13 15.27 14.05
C LYS A 254 -12.03 14.13 13.59
N ALA A 255 -12.46 14.13 12.32
CA ALA A 255 -13.28 13.07 11.75
C ALA A 255 -12.57 11.71 11.83
N ILE A 256 -11.33 11.63 11.32
CA ILE A 256 -10.53 10.39 11.30
C ILE A 256 -10.30 9.88 12.73
N ASN A 257 -9.89 10.78 13.65
CA ASN A 257 -9.67 10.42 15.06
C ASN A 257 -10.95 10.00 15.80
N SER A 258 -12.12 10.32 15.24
CA SER A 258 -13.42 9.91 15.76
C SER A 258 -13.99 8.69 15.00
N ALA A 259 -13.15 7.95 14.26
CA ALA A 259 -13.54 6.82 13.43
C ALA A 259 -14.63 7.16 12.38
N LYS A 260 -14.56 8.38 11.82
CA LYS A 260 -15.47 8.88 10.80
C LYS A 260 -14.70 9.34 9.56
N SER A 261 -15.36 9.23 8.41
CA SER A 261 -14.87 9.84 7.18
C SER A 261 -15.27 11.33 7.15
N ILE A 262 -14.55 12.10 6.34
CA ILE A 262 -14.82 13.54 6.14
C ILE A 262 -16.19 13.80 5.49
N VAL A 263 -16.81 12.78 4.88
CA VAL A 263 -18.16 12.90 4.29
C VAL A 263 -19.29 12.61 5.29
N ASP A 264 -18.98 12.12 6.49
CA ASP A 264 -19.94 11.94 7.59
C ASP A 264 -20.15 13.20 8.43
N MET A 265 -19.37 14.26 8.15
CA MET A 265 -19.35 15.50 8.90
C MET A 265 -19.44 16.69 7.94
N GLU A 266 -20.03 17.78 8.42
CA GLU A 266 -20.06 19.03 7.68
C GLU A 266 -18.72 19.76 7.82
N CYS A 267 -17.79 19.51 6.91
CA CYS A 267 -16.48 20.17 6.86
C CYS A 267 -16.11 20.62 5.44
N ALA A 268 -15.13 21.52 5.33
CA ALA A 268 -14.72 22.08 4.05
C ALA A 268 -14.09 21.02 3.15
N ALA A 269 -13.27 20.13 3.71
CA ALA A 269 -12.71 18.99 2.99
C ALA A 269 -13.80 18.02 2.54
N GLY A 270 -14.80 17.75 3.37
CA GLY A 270 -15.95 16.88 3.08
C GLY A 270 -16.82 17.38 1.94
N ARG A 271 -16.98 18.70 1.79
CA ARG A 271 -17.65 19.29 0.63
C ARG A 271 -16.79 19.20 -0.63
N ALA A 272 -15.53 19.62 -0.56
CA ALA A 272 -14.63 19.62 -1.71
C ALA A 272 -14.33 18.21 -2.26
N VAL A 273 -14.27 17.18 -1.40
CA VAL A 273 -14.03 15.81 -1.84
C VAL A 273 -15.20 15.24 -2.64
N ARG A 274 -16.43 15.75 -2.47
CA ARG A 274 -17.58 15.34 -3.29
C ARG A 274 -17.43 15.79 -4.74
N ASP A 275 -16.94 17.01 -4.96
CA ASP A 275 -16.65 17.51 -6.31
C ASP A 275 -15.52 16.70 -6.97
N VAL A 276 -14.46 16.39 -6.21
CA VAL A 276 -13.35 15.53 -6.67
C VAL A 276 -13.86 14.12 -6.99
N PHE A 277 -14.73 13.57 -6.15
CA PHE A 277 -15.36 12.27 -6.35
C PHE A 277 -16.19 12.24 -7.63
N ASP A 278 -17.09 13.21 -7.83
CA ASP A 278 -17.96 13.25 -9.01
C ASP A 278 -17.15 13.31 -10.31
N GLN A 279 -16.10 14.14 -10.35
CA GLN A 279 -15.22 14.22 -11.52
C GLN A 279 -14.40 12.95 -11.72
N THR A 280 -13.90 12.35 -10.65
CA THR A 280 -13.14 11.08 -10.73
C THR A 280 -14.03 9.95 -11.23
N MET A 281 -15.25 9.81 -10.71
CA MET A 281 -16.16 8.74 -11.10
C MET A 281 -16.68 8.90 -12.52
N ARG A 282 -16.87 10.13 -13.02
CA ARG A 282 -17.15 10.37 -14.45
C ARG A 282 -16.04 9.83 -15.34
N LEU A 283 -14.78 10.07 -14.98
CA LEU A 283 -13.64 9.54 -15.72
C LEU A 283 -13.53 8.03 -15.57
N PHE A 284 -13.78 7.48 -14.38
CA PHE A 284 -13.65 6.04 -14.11
C PHE A 284 -14.69 5.18 -14.86
N ASN A 285 -15.89 5.74 -15.06
CA ASN A 285 -16.98 5.06 -15.74
C ASN A 285 -16.90 5.16 -17.28
N GLN A 286 -16.08 6.05 -17.83
CA GLN A 286 -15.71 6.10 -19.25
C GLN A 286 -14.72 4.99 -19.60
#